data_AF-A0A0U2UK12-F1
#
_entry.id   AF-A0A0U2UK12-F1
#
_cell.length_a   1.000
_cell.length_b   1.000
_cell.length_c   1.000
_cell.angle_alpha   90.00
_cell.angle_beta   90.00
_cell.angle_gamma   90.00
#
_symmetry.space_group_name_H-M   'P 1'
#
loop_
_entity.id
_entity.type
_entity.pdbx_description
1 polymer ?
#
loop_
_entity_poly.entity_id
_entity_poly.type
_entity_poly.pdbx_seq_one_letter_code
_entity_poly.pdbx_strand_id
1 'polypeptide(L)' 'MYLGRVPAMGLDEIRNQTYEELKHHYTNLKAELKVARVNFEFERAADLKEEIDFILKELSRKKEKKTS' A
#
# COMPACT_ATOMS: atom_id res chain seq x y z
N MET A 1 1.04 -13.25 18.02
CA MET A 1 1.27 -11.82 17.70
C MET A 1 1.53 -11.73 16.21
N TYR A 2 0.74 -10.98 15.45
CA TYR A 2 1.04 -10.76 14.02
C TYR A 2 2.27 -9.86 13.91
N LEU A 3 3.44 -10.44 13.65
CA LEU A 3 4.62 -9.72 13.17
C LEU A 3 4.50 -9.58 11.65
N GLY A 4 3.44 -8.91 11.18
CA GLY A 4 3.39 -8.48 9.77
C GLY A 4 4.50 -7.45 9.54
N ARG A 5 5.17 -7.48 8.39
CA ARG A 5 6.16 -6.45 8.08
C ARG A 5 5.46 -5.09 8.10
N VAL A 6 6.14 -4.11 8.66
CA VAL A 6 5.69 -2.71 8.60
C VAL A 6 5.88 -2.26 7.15
N PRO A 7 4.88 -1.61 6.52
CA PRO A 7 5.03 -1.07 5.17
C PRO A 7 6.22 -0.11 5.12
N ALA A 8 6.89 -0.02 3.98
CA ALA A 8 8.11 0.78 3.84
C ALA A 8 7.82 2.26 4.12
N MET A 9 6.69 2.74 3.60
CA MET A 9 6.05 3.97 4.04
C MET A 9 5.32 3.67 5.35
N GLY A 10 5.84 4.13 6.48
CA GLY A 10 5.32 3.76 7.81
C GLY A 10 3.80 3.99 7.96
N LEU A 11 3.16 3.24 8.86
CA LEU A 11 1.69 3.26 9.01
C LEU A 11 1.11 4.66 9.28
N ASP A 12 1.81 5.50 10.04
CA ASP A 12 1.35 6.86 10.34
C ASP A 12 1.46 7.78 9.11
N GLU A 13 2.45 7.55 8.25
CA GLU A 13 2.61 8.30 6.99
C GLU A 13 1.46 7.97 6.03
N ILE A 14 1.11 6.69 5.86
CA ILE A 14 -0.05 6.24 5.07
C ILE A 14 -1.35 6.85 5.60
N ARG A 15 -1.53 6.92 6.92
CA ARG A 15 -2.75 7.47 7.54
C ARG A 15 -2.89 8.98 7.32
N ASN A 16 -1.78 9.70 7.33
CA ASN A 16 -1.74 11.15 7.18
C ASN A 16 -1.90 11.61 5.72
N GLN A 17 -1.64 10.74 4.75
CA GLN A 17 -1.88 11.04 3.33
C GLN A 17 -3.36 11.25 3.00
N THR A 18 -3.62 12.13 2.04
CA THR A 18 -4.93 12.34 1.45
C THR A 18 -5.35 11.14 0.60
N TYR A 19 -6.65 11.08 0.26
CA TYR A 19 -7.17 10.01 -0.59
C TYR A 19 -6.51 9.98 -1.98
N GLU A 20 -6.26 11.15 -2.58
CA GLU A 20 -5.62 11.24 -3.90
C GLU A 20 -4.15 10.84 -3.85
N GLU A 21 -3.42 11.23 -2.79
CA GLU A 21 -2.03 10.80 -2.56
C GLU A 21 -1.94 9.28 -2.41
N LEU A 22 -2.81 8.67 -1.59
CA LEU A 22 -2.86 7.21 -1.44
C LEU A 22 -3.18 6.48 -2.74
N LYS A 23 -4.07 7.05 -3.55
CA LYS A 23 -4.42 6.49 -4.87
C LYS A 23 -3.27 6.60 -5.86
N HIS A 24 -2.53 7.70 -5.83
CA HIS A 24 -1.32 7.87 -6.62
C HIS A 24 -0.24 6.86 -6.19
N HIS A 25 0.02 6.76 -4.89
CA HIS A 25 0.99 5.82 -4.32
C HIS A 25 0.66 4.37 -4.66
N TYR A 26 -0.61 3.97 -4.52
CA TYR A 26 -1.11 2.67 -4.94
C TYR A 26 -0.82 2.36 -6.42
N THR A 27 -0.96 3.35 -7.29
CA THR A 27 -0.71 3.19 -8.73
C THR A 27 0.76 2.93 -9.01
N ASN A 28 1.66 3.63 -8.31
CA ASN A 28 3.10 3.45 -8.41
C ASN A 28 3.52 2.07 -7.90
N LEU A 29 3.05 1.66 -6.72
CA LEU A 29 3.37 0.33 -6.15
C LEU A 29 2.87 -0.81 -7.04
N LYS A 30 1.73 -0.65 -7.73
CA LYS A 30 1.26 -1.63 -8.72
C LYS A 30 2.21 -1.77 -9.90
N ALA A 31 2.74 -0.65 -10.40
CA ALA A 31 3.72 -0.66 -11.47
C ALA A 31 5.01 -1.34 -11.02
N GLU A 32 5.51 -1.00 -9.83
CA GLU A 32 6.69 -1.64 -9.23
C GLU A 32 6.50 -3.14 -8.99
N LEU A 33 5.33 -3.56 -8.49
CA LEU A 33 5.02 -4.98 -8.27
C LEU A 33 5.08 -5.76 -9.58
N LYS A 34 4.59 -5.16 -10.67
CA LYS A 34 4.67 -5.78 -12.00
C LYS A 34 6.13 -5.97 -12.42
N VAL A 35 6.98 -4.96 -12.23
CA VAL A 35 8.41 -5.03 -12.54
C VAL A 35 9.11 -6.08 -11.66
N ALA A 36 8.90 -6.06 -10.35
CA ALA A 36 9.48 -7.03 -9.42
C ALA A 36 9.12 -8.48 -9.78
N ARG A 37 7.87 -8.73 -10.20
CA ARG A 37 7.44 -10.06 -10.68
C ARG A 37 8.15 -10.49 -11.98
N VAL A 38 8.31 -9.56 -12.93
CA VAL A 38 8.99 -9.83 -14.20
C VAL A 38 10.48 -10.12 -13.97
N ASN A 39 11.10 -9.44 -13.00
CA ASN A 39 12.50 -9.64 -12.64
C ASN A 39 12.73 -10.82 -11.68
N PHE A 40 11.69 -11.57 -11.30
CA PHE A 40 11.77 -12.64 -10.29
C PHE A 40 12.27 -12.17 -8.91
N GLU A 41 12.08 -10.89 -8.58
CA GLU A 41 12.36 -10.29 -7.27
C GLU A 41 11.23 -10.63 -6.28
N PHE A 42 11.10 -11.91 -5.89
CA PHE A 42 9.93 -12.40 -5.15
C PHE A 42 9.77 -11.80 -3.74
N GLU A 43 10.87 -11.57 -3.02
CA GLU A 43 10.82 -10.93 -1.70
C GLU A 43 10.29 -9.49 -1.82
N ARG A 44 10.84 -8.71 -2.77
CA ARG A 44 10.36 -7.36 -3.06
C ARG A 44 8.91 -7.37 -3.52
N ALA A 45 8.50 -8.33 -4.35
CA ALA A 45 7.12 -8.47 -4.77
C ALA A 45 6.18 -8.80 -3.61
N ALA A 46 6.63 -9.54 -2.59
CA ALA A 46 5.88 -9.78 -1.37
C ALA A 46 5.73 -8.49 -0.54
N ASP A 47 6.81 -7.74 -0.36
CA ASP A 47 6.80 -6.46 0.37
C ASP A 47 5.86 -5.43 -0.27
N LEU A 48 5.97 -5.26 -1.59
CA LEU A 48 5.10 -4.35 -2.36
C LEU A 48 3.64 -4.77 -2.25
N LYS A 49 3.35 -6.06 -2.20
CA LYS A 49 1.98 -6.57 -2.04
C LYS A 49 1.42 -6.25 -0.65
N GLU A 50 2.20 -6.44 0.40
CA GLU A 50 1.78 -6.08 1.76
C GLU A 50 1.49 -4.59 1.88
N GLU A 51 2.36 -3.74 1.31
CA GLU A 51 2.15 -2.29 1.31
C GLU A 51 0.89 -1.88 0.55
N ILE A 52 0.64 -2.49 -0.62
CA ILE A 52 -0.61 -2.32 -1.37
C ILE A 52 -1.83 -2.68 -0.52
N ASP A 53 -1.78 -3.79 0.24
CA ASP A 53 -2.89 -4.21 1.10
C ASP A 53 -3.15 -3.22 2.23
N PHE A 54 -2.12 -2.57 2.78
CA PHE A 54 -2.28 -1.49 3.75
C PHE A 54 -2.95 -0.26 3.15
N ILE A 55 -2.50 0.19 1.98
CA ILE A 55 -3.07 1.36 1.29
C ILE A 55 -4.52 1.12 0.91
N LEU A 56 -4.87 -0.08 0.43
CA LEU A 56 -6.25 -0.44 0.13
C LEU A 56 -7.16 -0.36 1.36
N LYS A 57 -6.69 -0.81 2.52
CA LYS A 57 -7.45 -0.70 3.78
C LYS A 57 -7.69 0.75 4.17
N GLU A 58 -6.68 1.62 4.06
CA GLU A 58 -6.83 3.04 4.39
C GLU A 58 -7.68 3.81 3.36
N LEU A 59 -7.59 3.47 2.07
CA LEU A 59 -8.49 4.01 1.04
C LEU A 59 -9.96 3.66 1.33
N SER A 60 -10.24 2.40 1.70
CA SER A 60 -11.59 1.98 2.10
C SER A 60 -12.08 2.73 3.34
N ARG A 61 -11.25 2.86 4.38
CA ARG A 61 -11.59 3.64 5.60
C ARG A 61 -11.90 5.09 5.31
N LYS A 62 -11.12 5.74 4.45
CA LYS A 62 -11.34 7.15 4.06
C LYS A 62 -12.59 7.32 3.20
N LYS A 63 -12.94 6.31 2.39
CA LYS A 63 -14.19 6.29 1.62
C LYS A 63 -15.41 6.19 2.52
N GLU A 64 -15.38 5.33 3.55
CA GLU A 64 -16.47 5.17 4.52
C GLU A 64 -16.70 6.45 5.35
N LYS A 65 -15.63 7.14 5.76
CA LYS A 65 -15.71 8.42 6.49
C LYS A 65 -16.33 9.59 5.69
N LYS A 66 -16.37 9.53 4.36
CA LYS A 66 -17.03 10.55 3.53
C LYS A 66 -18.55 10.36 3.43
N THR A 67 -19.05 9.19 3.81
CA THR A 67 -20.47 8.80 3.69
C THR A 67 -21.22 8.78 5.03
N SER A 68 -20.57 9.18 6.13
CA SER A 68 -21.18 9.40 7.45
C SER A 68 -21.17 10.89 7.79
#